data_AF-K6ZRR5-F1
#
_entry.id   AF-K6ZRR5-F1
#
_cell.length_a   1.000
_cell.length_b   1.000
_cell.length_c   1.000
_cell.angle_alpha   90.00
_cell.angle_beta   90.00
_cell.angle_gamma   90.00
#
_symmetry.space_group_name_H-M   'P 1'
#
loop_
_entity.id
_entity.type
_entity.pdbx_description
1 polymer ?
#
loop_
_entity_poly.entity_id
_entity_poly.type
_entity_poly.pdbx_seq_one_letter_code
_entity_poly.pdbx_strand_id
1 'polypeptide(L)'
;MGLIGWVGLTIGGLVYSSMQSQRDFDPQQTFAFAAMASEYPQAIVVSMSKQYPALTKTVVHIQQEDCSCNFSNNIHADRIDDKLDKFRYRSLHVSASSLPADIVLPSLPAIMIFDEQGGLGYFGPYSSGYFCSTNSAIVDRFLDNILLNTHLGSSVVSEGYGCYCPNKIAE
;
A
#
# COMPACT_ATOMS: atom_id res chain seq x y z
N MET A 1 44.77 -0.28 9.04
CA MET A 1 44.31 -0.28 7.62
C MET A 1 43.44 -1.47 7.23
N GLY A 2 43.30 -2.55 8.03
CA GLY A 2 42.43 -3.69 7.67
C GLY A 2 40.96 -3.55 8.08
N LEU A 3 40.70 -3.13 9.32
CA LEU A 3 39.36 -3.17 9.90
C LEU A 3 38.47 -2.01 9.44
N ILE A 4 39.02 -0.79 9.33
CA ILE A 4 38.30 0.40 8.87
C ILE A 4 37.90 0.27 7.39
N GLY A 5 38.79 -0.28 6.55
CA GLY A 5 38.50 -0.52 5.14
C GLY A 5 37.41 -1.57 4.93
N TRP A 6 37.44 -2.66 5.72
CA TRP A 6 36.40 -3.68 5.69
C TRP A 6 35.04 -3.14 6.15
N VAL A 7 34.99 -2.36 7.23
CA VAL A 7 33.77 -1.70 7.70
C VAL A 7 33.21 -0.73 6.65
N GLY A 8 34.07 0.05 5.98
CA GLY A 8 33.62 0.92 4.90
C GLY A 8 33.02 0.15 3.72
N LEU A 9 33.60 -1.00 3.36
CA LEU A 9 33.13 -1.85 2.27
C LEU A 9 31.81 -2.55 2.60
N THR A 10 31.65 -3.04 3.84
CA THR A 10 30.40 -3.67 4.28
C THR A 10 29.27 -2.66 4.43
N ILE A 11 29.53 -1.48 5.01
CA ILE A 11 28.55 -0.38 5.06
C ILE A 11 28.18 0.06 3.65
N GLY A 12 29.16 0.24 2.75
CA GLY A 12 28.91 0.60 1.36
C GLY A 12 28.06 -0.44 0.61
N GLY A 13 28.35 -1.73 0.80
CA GLY A 13 27.57 -2.82 0.22
C GLY A 13 26.15 -2.90 0.75
N LEU A 14 25.96 -2.70 2.06
CA LEU A 14 24.63 -2.65 2.69
C LEU A 14 23.81 -1.46 2.19
N VAL A 15 24.42 -0.27 2.09
CA VAL A 15 23.75 0.93 1.57
C VAL A 15 23.37 0.74 0.10
N TYR A 16 24.28 0.21 -0.72
CA TYR A 16 24.01 -0.04 -2.13
C TYR A 16 22.86 -1.05 -2.32
N SER A 17 22.89 -2.17 -1.60
CA SER A 17 21.83 -3.18 -1.63
C SER A 17 20.49 -2.60 -1.15
N SER A 18 20.50 -1.78 -0.10
CA SER A 18 19.29 -1.17 0.45
C SER A 18 18.69 -0.07 -0.44
N MET A 19 19.48 0.64 -1.24
CA MET A 19 18.97 1.65 -2.18
C MET A 19 18.43 1.01 -3.46
N GLN A 20 18.98 -0.14 -3.88
CA GLN A 20 18.57 -0.82 -5.11
C GLN A 20 17.14 -1.38 -5.06
N SER A 21 16.60 -1.62 -3.87
CA SER A 21 15.23 -2.11 -3.67
C SER A 21 14.16 -1.02 -3.62
N GLN A 22 14.55 0.26 -3.66
CA GLN A 22 13.61 1.39 -3.55
C GLN A 22 13.19 1.89 -4.92
N ARG A 23 11.89 2.06 -5.10
CA ARG A 23 11.26 2.52 -6.35
C ARG A 23 10.06 3.40 -6.06
N ASP A 24 9.61 4.13 -7.07
CA ASP A 24 8.32 4.81 -7.04
C ASP A 24 7.18 3.79 -7.07
N PHE A 25 6.10 4.09 -6.34
CA PHE A 25 4.88 3.29 -6.32
C PHE A 25 4.19 3.32 -7.69
N ASP A 26 4.20 4.46 -8.37
CA ASP A 26 3.63 4.64 -9.70
C ASP A 26 4.66 5.25 -10.68
N PRO A 27 5.65 4.47 -11.14
CA PRO A 27 6.72 5.00 -11.99
C PRO A 27 6.22 5.51 -13.34
N GLN A 28 5.09 4.99 -13.82
CA GLN A 28 4.50 5.29 -15.13
C GLN A 28 3.32 6.26 -15.04
N GLN A 29 2.96 6.73 -13.84
CA GLN A 29 1.82 7.62 -13.59
C GLN A 29 0.46 7.04 -14.04
N THR A 30 0.36 5.73 -14.22
CA THR A 30 -0.87 5.06 -14.69
C THR A 30 -1.93 5.05 -13.60
N PHE A 31 -1.51 4.89 -12.35
CA PHE A 31 -2.42 4.93 -11.21
C PHE A 31 -2.87 6.36 -10.90
N ALA A 32 -1.96 7.33 -11.00
CA ALA A 32 -2.26 8.75 -10.88
C ALA A 32 -3.32 9.17 -11.92
N PHE A 33 -3.16 8.73 -13.18
CA PHE A 33 -4.12 9.02 -14.24
C PHE A 33 -5.50 8.40 -13.96
N ALA A 34 -5.54 7.14 -13.53
CA ALA A 34 -6.79 6.48 -13.15
C ALA A 34 -7.50 7.21 -11.99
N ALA A 35 -6.72 7.67 -10.99
CA ALA A 35 -7.22 8.41 -9.84
C ALA A 35 -7.86 9.76 -10.19
N MET A 36 -7.52 10.37 -11.33
CA MET A 36 -8.11 11.63 -11.78
C MET A 36 -9.56 11.47 -12.28
N ALA A 37 -9.97 10.27 -12.66
CA ALA A 37 -11.35 10.03 -13.07
C ALA A 37 -12.27 10.01 -11.84
N SER A 38 -13.27 10.90 -11.82
CA SER A 38 -14.19 11.05 -10.67
C SER A 38 -14.97 9.78 -10.34
N GLU A 39 -15.15 8.90 -11.32
CA GLU A 39 -15.86 7.62 -11.19
C GLU A 39 -14.97 6.48 -10.69
N TYR A 40 -13.65 6.62 -10.73
CA TYR A 40 -12.71 5.54 -10.41
C TYR A 40 -12.89 4.97 -8.99
N PRO A 41 -13.07 5.77 -7.92
CA PRO A 41 -13.33 5.23 -6.58
C PRO A 41 -14.60 4.38 -6.50
N GLN A 42 -15.66 4.81 -7.18
CA GLN A 42 -16.94 4.08 -7.22
C GLN A 42 -16.82 2.80 -8.05
N ALA A 43 -16.08 2.84 -9.16
CA ALA A 43 -15.77 1.66 -9.95
C ALA A 43 -15.04 0.59 -9.12
N ILE A 44 -14.05 0.98 -8.30
CA ILE A 44 -13.35 0.07 -7.39
C ILE A 44 -14.33 -0.58 -6.40
N VAL A 45 -15.22 0.19 -5.77
CA VAL A 45 -16.21 -0.35 -4.82
C VAL A 45 -17.15 -1.36 -5.52
N VAL A 46 -17.62 -1.03 -6.72
CA VAL A 46 -18.49 -1.92 -7.51
C VAL A 46 -17.78 -3.22 -7.90
N SER A 47 -16.52 -3.14 -8.33
CA SER A 47 -15.77 -4.32 -8.74
C SER A 47 -15.34 -5.17 -7.55
N MET A 48 -14.90 -4.56 -6.45
CA MET A 48 -14.55 -5.26 -5.21
C MET A 48 -15.77 -5.93 -4.55
N SER A 49 -16.94 -5.28 -4.56
CA SER A 49 -18.15 -5.82 -3.93
C SER A 49 -18.73 -7.05 -4.64
N LYS A 50 -18.41 -7.25 -5.94
CA LYS A 50 -18.77 -8.48 -6.67
C LYS A 50 -18.07 -9.71 -6.12
N GLN A 51 -16.83 -9.54 -5.66
CA GLN A 51 -15.97 -10.65 -5.23
C GLN A 51 -15.93 -10.79 -3.71
N TYR A 52 -16.02 -9.67 -2.98
CA TYR A 52 -15.99 -9.62 -1.52
C TYR A 52 -17.31 -9.03 -0.99
N PRO A 53 -18.29 -9.88 -0.62
CA PRO A 53 -19.54 -9.39 -0.06
C PRO A 53 -19.27 -8.70 1.29
N ALA A 54 -19.87 -7.51 1.45
CA ALA A 54 -19.74 -6.60 2.60
C ALA A 54 -18.35 -5.98 2.80
N LEU A 55 -18.08 -4.86 2.13
CA LEU A 55 -16.86 -4.05 2.29
C LEU A 55 -16.91 -3.10 3.50
N THR A 56 -18.03 -3.04 4.22
CA THR A 56 -18.16 -2.21 5.42
C THR A 56 -17.06 -2.51 6.44
N LYS A 57 -16.38 -1.46 6.92
CA LYS A 57 -15.27 -1.54 7.88
C LYS A 57 -14.25 -2.60 7.47
N THR A 58 -13.82 -2.61 6.22
CA THR A 58 -12.91 -3.63 5.69
C THR A 58 -11.62 -2.98 5.23
N VAL A 59 -10.50 -3.59 5.58
CA VAL A 59 -9.18 -3.21 5.07
C VAL A 59 -8.64 -4.34 4.24
N VAL A 60 -8.21 -4.03 3.02
CA VAL A 60 -7.72 -5.01 2.05
C VAL A 60 -6.24 -4.77 1.83
N HIS A 61 -5.45 -5.75 2.25
CA HIS A 61 -3.99 -5.79 2.14
C HIS A 61 -3.64 -6.54 0.87
N ILE A 62 -3.04 -5.87 -0.10
CA ILE A 62 -2.77 -6.42 -1.43
C ILE A 62 -1.28 -6.72 -1.55
N GLN A 63 -0.95 -7.99 -1.79
CA GLN A 63 0.44 -8.48 -1.88
C GLN A 63 0.64 -9.44 -3.04
N GLN A 64 1.88 -9.77 -3.37
CA GLN A 64 2.24 -10.82 -4.36
C GLN A 64 3.24 -11.80 -3.73
N GLU A 65 3.12 -13.10 -4.02
CA GLU A 65 3.92 -14.14 -3.35
C GLU A 65 5.44 -14.00 -3.55
N ASP A 66 5.89 -13.42 -4.67
CA ASP A 66 7.31 -13.28 -5.03
C ASP A 66 7.91 -11.87 -4.75
N CYS A 67 7.35 -11.11 -3.81
CA CYS A 67 7.87 -9.79 -3.48
C CYS A 67 8.65 -9.78 -2.16
N SER A 68 9.96 -9.53 -2.24
CA SER A 68 10.84 -9.37 -1.07
C SER A 68 10.43 -8.18 -0.19
N CYS A 69 9.73 -7.19 -0.74
CA CYS A 69 9.20 -6.07 0.01
C CYS A 69 7.99 -6.43 0.89
N ASN A 70 7.40 -7.63 0.77
CA ASN A 70 6.33 -8.07 1.66
C ASN A 70 6.80 -8.10 3.10
N PHE A 71 8.00 -8.60 3.39
CA PHE A 71 8.50 -8.72 4.76
C PHE A 71 8.59 -7.36 5.46
N SER A 72 9.20 -6.37 4.81
CA SER A 72 9.32 -5.02 5.38
C SER A 72 7.95 -4.34 5.55
N ASN A 73 7.00 -4.62 4.65
CA ASN A 73 5.65 -4.06 4.74
C ASN A 73 4.77 -4.81 5.75
N ASN A 74 4.94 -6.12 5.97
CA ASN A 74 4.19 -6.90 6.95
C ASN A 74 4.42 -6.37 8.38
N ILE A 75 5.67 -6.04 8.72
CA ILE A 75 6.01 -5.40 10.01
C ILE A 75 5.21 -4.09 10.21
N HIS A 76 4.85 -3.39 9.13
CA HIS A 76 4.06 -2.17 9.19
C HIS A 76 2.55 -2.42 9.13
N ALA A 77 2.11 -3.43 8.38
CA ALA A 77 0.72 -3.87 8.31
C ALA A 77 0.19 -4.29 9.68
N ASP A 78 0.98 -5.05 10.45
CA ASP A 78 0.61 -5.50 11.80
C ASP A 78 0.25 -4.32 12.73
N ARG A 79 0.97 -3.19 12.61
CA ARG A 79 0.70 -1.99 13.42
C ARG A 79 -0.61 -1.31 13.04
N ILE A 80 -0.97 -1.37 11.76
CA ILE A 80 -2.23 -0.82 11.26
C ILE A 80 -3.37 -1.74 11.69
N ASP A 81 -3.19 -3.06 11.57
CA ASP A 81 -4.16 -4.05 12.03
C ASP A 81 -4.45 -3.90 13.53
N ASP A 82 -3.43 -3.70 14.37
CA ASP A 82 -3.61 -3.40 15.81
C ASP A 82 -4.49 -2.17 16.09
N LYS A 83 -4.42 -1.13 15.24
CA LYS A 83 -5.29 0.03 15.34
C LYS A 83 -6.68 -0.29 14.83
N LEU A 84 -6.79 -0.94 13.67
CA LEU A 84 -8.03 -1.28 12.99
C LEU A 84 -8.91 -2.22 13.83
N ASP A 85 -8.30 -3.17 14.54
CA ASP A 85 -8.98 -4.09 15.45
C ASP A 85 -9.73 -3.35 16.56
N LYS A 86 -9.18 -2.24 17.07
CA LYS A 86 -9.85 -1.41 18.09
C LYS A 86 -11.12 -0.75 17.57
N PHE A 87 -11.17 -0.46 16.28
CA PHE A 87 -12.33 0.12 15.59
C PHE A 87 -13.23 -0.95 14.95
N ARG A 88 -12.92 -2.23 15.17
CA ARG A 88 -13.63 -3.41 14.65
C ARG A 88 -13.66 -3.48 13.12
N TYR A 89 -12.56 -3.07 12.49
CA TYR A 89 -12.36 -3.28 11.07
C TYR A 89 -11.93 -4.73 10.80
N ARG A 90 -12.36 -5.28 9.68
CA ARG A 90 -11.97 -6.61 9.20
C ARG A 90 -10.78 -6.47 8.27
N SER A 91 -9.65 -7.10 8.60
CA SER A 91 -8.49 -7.19 7.72
C SER A 91 -8.63 -8.38 6.75
N LEU A 92 -8.47 -8.12 5.45
CA LEU A 92 -8.49 -9.10 4.37
C LEU A 92 -7.16 -9.04 3.63
N HIS A 93 -6.42 -10.14 3.64
CA HIS A 93 -5.20 -10.28 2.87
C HIS A 93 -5.51 -10.95 1.54
N VAL A 94 -5.24 -10.24 0.44
CA VAL A 94 -5.55 -10.67 -0.92
C VAL A 94 -4.29 -10.66 -1.78
N SER A 95 -4.24 -11.60 -2.72
CA SER A 95 -3.21 -11.58 -3.75
C SER A 95 -3.59 -10.53 -4.80
N ALA A 96 -2.60 -9.82 -5.34
CA ALA A 96 -2.79 -8.97 -6.51
C ALA A 96 -3.43 -9.73 -7.69
N SER A 97 -3.17 -11.04 -7.81
CA SER A 97 -3.75 -11.89 -8.88
C SER A 97 -5.24 -12.15 -8.69
N SER A 98 -5.77 -11.97 -7.48
CA SER A 98 -7.20 -12.10 -7.20
C SER A 98 -7.98 -10.80 -7.37
N LEU A 99 -7.32 -9.68 -7.66
CA LEU A 99 -8.01 -8.42 -7.87
C LEU A 99 -8.72 -8.38 -9.23
N PRO A 100 -9.87 -7.68 -9.31
CA PRO A 100 -10.51 -7.35 -10.58
C PRO A 100 -9.55 -6.63 -11.55
N ALA A 101 -9.61 -7.00 -12.84
CA ALA A 101 -8.68 -6.50 -13.87
C ALA A 101 -8.82 -5.00 -14.19
N ASP A 102 -9.92 -4.37 -13.77
CA ASP A 102 -10.17 -2.93 -13.90
C ASP A 102 -9.49 -2.09 -12.82
N ILE A 103 -8.94 -2.72 -11.77
CA ILE A 103 -8.17 -2.04 -10.74
C ILE A 103 -6.75 -1.83 -11.24
N VAL A 104 -6.43 -0.58 -11.57
CA VAL A 104 -5.08 -0.19 -11.96
C VAL A 104 -4.19 -0.18 -10.73
N LEU A 105 -3.15 -1.00 -10.73
CA LEU A 105 -2.19 -1.09 -9.63
C LEU A 105 -0.77 -1.38 -10.16
N PRO A 106 0.11 -0.37 -10.28
CA PRO A 106 1.43 -0.52 -10.91
C PRO A 106 2.45 -1.21 -10.02
N SER A 107 2.35 -1.03 -8.69
CA SER A 107 3.31 -1.60 -7.74
C SER A 107 2.64 -2.14 -6.47
N LEU A 108 3.36 -3.02 -5.78
CA LEU A 108 2.91 -3.74 -4.61
C LEU A 108 3.99 -3.69 -3.51
N PRO A 109 3.62 -3.83 -2.23
CA PRO A 109 2.26 -4.02 -1.72
C PRO A 109 1.46 -2.72 -1.60
N ALA A 110 0.13 -2.84 -1.57
CA ALA A 110 -0.81 -1.73 -1.51
C ALA A 110 -1.95 -2.02 -0.51
N ILE A 111 -2.66 -0.98 -0.09
CA ILE A 111 -3.76 -1.08 0.87
C ILE A 111 -5.00 -0.35 0.37
N MET A 112 -6.16 -0.97 0.53
CA MET A 112 -7.47 -0.30 0.42
C MET A 112 -8.15 -0.28 1.79
N ILE A 113 -8.74 0.84 2.16
CA ILE A 113 -9.52 0.98 3.39
C ILE A 113 -10.94 1.40 2.99
N PHE A 114 -11.91 0.61 3.41
CA PHE A 114 -13.33 0.87 3.22
C PHE A 114 -13.98 1.31 4.53
N ASP A 115 -14.71 2.42 4.48
CA ASP A 115 -15.32 3.06 5.64
C ASP A 115 -16.52 2.29 6.23
N GLU A 116 -17.20 2.88 7.22
CA GLU A 116 -18.38 2.28 7.86
C GLU A 116 -19.57 2.08 6.93
N GLN A 117 -19.60 2.78 5.79
CA GLN A 117 -20.65 2.69 4.77
C GLN A 117 -20.26 1.73 3.64
N GLY A 118 -19.02 1.19 3.67
CA GLY A 118 -18.45 0.38 2.60
C GLY A 118 -17.97 1.20 1.40
N GLY A 119 -17.87 2.53 1.56
CA GLY A 119 -17.25 3.42 0.60
C GLY A 119 -15.73 3.32 0.67
N LEU A 120 -15.05 3.65 -0.44
CA LEU A 120 -13.59 3.67 -0.46
C LEU A 120 -13.09 4.92 0.28
N GLY A 121 -12.43 4.74 1.43
CA GLY A 121 -11.80 5.83 2.17
C GLY A 121 -10.39 6.12 1.67
N TYR A 122 -9.60 5.07 1.42
CA TYR A 122 -8.22 5.19 0.95
C TYR A 122 -7.84 4.04 0.01
N PHE A 123 -7.06 4.34 -1.04
CA PHE A 123 -6.37 3.35 -1.86
C PHE A 123 -4.99 3.86 -2.28
N GLY A 124 -3.93 3.10 -1.97
CA GLY A 124 -2.58 3.46 -2.38
C GLY A 124 -1.50 2.71 -1.60
N PRO A 125 -0.28 3.27 -1.50
CA PRO A 125 0.81 2.67 -0.76
C PRO A 125 0.59 2.75 0.75
N TYR A 126 1.22 1.86 1.51
CA TYR A 126 1.23 1.90 2.97
C TYR A 126 2.01 3.10 3.52
N SER A 127 3.22 3.31 3.02
CA SER A 127 4.16 4.31 3.52
C SER A 127 4.97 4.91 2.37
N SER A 128 5.64 6.04 2.62
CA SER A 128 6.62 6.63 1.70
C SER A 128 7.86 7.07 2.46
N GLY A 129 9.05 6.65 2.04
CA GLY A 129 10.28 7.15 2.61
C GLY A 129 11.51 6.34 2.20
N TYR A 130 12.64 7.04 2.10
CA TYR A 130 13.96 6.50 1.75
C TYR A 130 14.47 5.38 2.67
N PHE A 131 13.90 5.24 3.86
CA PHE A 131 14.37 4.25 4.84
C PHE A 131 13.36 3.13 5.09
N CYS A 132 12.23 3.08 4.36
CA CYS A 132 11.11 2.19 4.70
C CYS A 132 10.79 2.24 6.21
N SER A 133 11.02 3.41 6.83
CA SER A 133 10.99 3.58 8.28
C SER A 133 9.56 3.77 8.75
N THR A 134 9.25 3.19 9.92
CA THR A 134 7.94 3.19 10.59
C THR A 134 7.35 4.57 10.90
N ASN A 135 8.08 5.65 10.62
CA ASN A 135 7.72 7.05 10.92
C ASN A 135 7.18 7.82 9.70
N SER A 136 6.86 7.13 8.60
CA SER A 136 6.55 7.75 7.29
C SER A 136 5.35 7.13 6.57
N ALA A 137 4.40 6.60 7.34
CA ALA A 137 3.18 5.99 6.83
C ALA A 137 2.22 7.05 6.27
N ILE A 138 2.05 7.10 4.95
CA ILE A 138 1.06 7.97 4.30
C ILE A 138 -0.34 7.62 4.81
N VAL A 139 -0.61 6.32 4.93
CA VAL A 139 -1.91 5.79 5.34
C VAL A 139 -2.33 6.30 6.72
N ASP A 140 -1.40 6.47 7.67
CA ASP A 140 -1.71 6.98 9.02
C ASP A 140 -2.37 8.36 8.99
N ARG A 141 -2.07 9.21 7.98
CA ARG A 141 -2.70 10.54 7.84
C ARG A 141 -4.18 10.48 7.46
N PHE A 142 -4.58 9.43 6.77
CA PHE A 142 -5.96 9.21 6.33
C PHE A 142 -6.71 8.32 7.31
N LEU A 143 -6.00 7.38 7.93
CA LEU A 143 -6.55 6.34 8.80
C LEU A 143 -7.41 6.94 9.91
N ASP A 144 -6.92 7.94 10.65
CA ASP A 144 -7.71 8.53 11.75
C ASP A 144 -9.04 9.15 11.27
N ASN A 145 -9.04 9.83 10.12
CA ASN A 145 -10.26 10.42 9.56
C ASN A 145 -11.22 9.37 9.01
N ILE A 146 -10.70 8.26 8.47
CA ILE A 146 -11.54 7.15 7.99
C ILE A 146 -12.14 6.39 9.17
N LEU A 147 -11.35 6.13 10.21
CA LEU A 147 -11.78 5.47 11.44
C LEU A 147 -12.84 6.28 12.19
N LEU A 148 -12.76 7.61 12.16
CA LEU A 148 -13.74 8.52 12.75
C LEU A 148 -14.89 8.89 11.80
N ASN A 149 -14.90 8.36 10.57
CA ASN A 149 -15.88 8.67 9.53
C ASN A 149 -16.01 10.18 9.23
N THR A 150 -14.89 10.92 9.31
CA THR A 150 -14.78 12.36 9.03
C THR A 150 -14.08 12.68 7.72
N HIS A 151 -13.66 11.65 6.96
CA HIS A 151 -13.03 11.83 5.66
C HIS A 151 -14.00 12.42 4.62
N LEU A 152 -13.48 13.27 3.74
CA LEU A 152 -14.24 13.89 2.65
C LEU A 152 -13.98 13.11 1.36
N GLY A 153 -14.83 12.11 1.09
CA GLY A 153 -14.75 11.28 -0.11
C GLY A 153 -13.59 10.28 -0.08
N SER A 154 -13.18 9.82 -1.27
CA SER A 154 -12.18 8.78 -1.46
C SER A 154 -10.80 9.35 -1.76
N SER A 155 -9.78 8.91 -1.03
CA SER A 155 -8.39 9.31 -1.26
C SER A 155 -7.64 8.21 -2.03
N VAL A 156 -7.41 8.42 -3.32
CA VAL A 156 -6.58 7.53 -4.15
C VAL A 156 -5.21 8.18 -4.32
N VAL A 157 -4.17 7.57 -3.76
CA VAL A 157 -2.84 8.16 -3.65
C VAL A 157 -1.82 7.35 -4.43
N SER A 158 -1.26 7.93 -5.48
CA SER A 158 -0.19 7.34 -6.29
C SER A 158 1.22 7.70 -5.82
N GLU A 159 1.34 8.73 -5.00
CA GLU A 159 2.63 9.19 -4.49
C GLU A 159 3.14 8.26 -3.40
N GLY A 160 4.23 7.55 -3.70
CA GLY A 160 4.94 6.71 -2.75
C GLY A 160 6.32 6.38 -3.29
N TYR A 161 7.33 6.44 -2.42
CA TYR A 161 8.69 6.01 -2.75
C TYR A 161 9.18 5.10 -1.63
N GLY A 162 9.63 3.89 -1.95
CA GLY A 162 10.00 2.90 -0.94
C GLY A 162 10.22 1.51 -1.53
N CYS A 163 10.20 0.47 -0.69
CA CYS A 163 10.30 -0.91 -1.16
C CYS A 163 8.98 -1.33 -1.81
N TYR A 164 8.92 -1.23 -3.13
CA TYR A 164 7.83 -1.78 -3.93
C TYR A 164 8.36 -2.69 -5.03
N CYS A 165 7.58 -3.73 -5.31
CA CYS A 165 7.78 -4.62 -6.44
C CYS A 165 6.81 -4.23 -7.56
N PRO A 166 7.25 -4.27 -8.83
CA PRO A 166 6.34 -4.08 -9.96
C PRO A 166 5.23 -5.13 -9.93
N ASN A 167 4.01 -4.73 -10.25
CA ASN A 167 2.90 -5.64 -10.38
C ASN A 167 3.00 -6.41 -11.71
N LYS A 168 3.38 -7.68 -11.65
CA LYS A 168 3.53 -8.56 -12.83
C LYS A 168 2.21 -8.98 -13.47
N ILE A 169 1.08 -8.64 -12.87
CA ILE A 169 -0.27 -9.02 -13.35
C ILE A 169 -0.88 -7.90 -14.20
N ALA A 170 -0.27 -6.71 -14.19
CA ALA A 170 -0.70 -5.55 -14.98
C ALA A 170 0.00 -5.43 -16.35
N GLU A 171 0.78 -6.44 -16.75
CA GLU A 171 1.41 -6.57 -18.08
C GLU A 171 0.58 -7.43 -19.04
#